data_AF-A0A6I8MGU4-F1
#
_entry.id   AF-A0A6I8MGU4-F1
#
_cell.length_a   1.000
_cell.length_b   1.000
_cell.length_c   1.000
_cell.angle_alpha   90.00
_cell.angle_beta   90.00
_cell.angle_gamma   90.00
#
_symmetry.space_group_name_H-M   'P 1'
#
loop_
_entity.id
_entity.type
_entity.pdbx_description
1 polymer ?
#
loop_
_entity_poly.entity_id
_entity_poly.type
_entity_poly.pdbx_seq_one_letter_code
_entity_poly.pdbx_strand_id
1 'polypeptide(L)'
;MKYFAIDVLAVLVFAILARAAHGGLEIAHILDTWWPFTIGTILGWALQRGKDPLTLSYGITVWICTAVAGLTFWALRHGAIPHWSFIIVAVMMAGLLILGWRSIVTLISRLKNISKKY
;
A
#
# COMPACT_ATOMS: atom_id res chain seq x y z
N MET A 1 -3.71 0.20 -15.66
CA MET A 1 -2.50 -0.64 -15.45
C MET A 1 -1.35 0.12 -14.79
N LYS A 2 -0.88 1.27 -15.30
CA LYS A 2 0.27 2.00 -14.70
C LYS A 2 0.16 2.28 -13.18
N TYR A 3 -0.99 2.78 -12.71
CA TYR A 3 -1.18 3.08 -11.28
C TYR A 3 -1.27 1.83 -10.40
N PHE A 4 -1.74 0.71 -10.96
CA PHE A 4 -1.75 -0.56 -10.25
C PHE A 4 -0.32 -1.03 -9.98
N ALA A 5 0.56 -0.93 -10.99
CA ALA A 5 1.98 -1.23 -10.80
C ALA A 5 2.63 -0.34 -9.73
N ILE A 6 2.25 0.94 -9.64
CA ILE A 6 2.74 1.84 -8.58
C ILE A 6 2.29 1.36 -7.20
N ASP A 7 1.04 0.93 -7.01
CA ASP A 7 0.59 0.38 -5.72
C ASP A 7 1.29 -0.93 -5.38
N VAL A 8 1.49 -1.81 -6.36
CA VAL A 8 2.22 -3.08 -6.15
C VAL A 8 3.68 -2.82 -5.75
N LEU A 9 4.32 -1.83 -6.38
CA LEU A 9 5.67 -1.37 -6.02
C LEU A 9 5.68 -0.67 -4.65
N ALA A 10 4.67 0.11 -4.32
CA ALA A 10 4.53 0.73 -3.00
C ALA A 10 4.46 -0.34 -1.90
N VAL A 11 3.70 -1.43 -2.13
CA VAL A 11 3.64 -2.57 -1.21
C VAL A 11 4.98 -3.35 -1.17
N LEU A 12 5.72 -3.42 -2.27
CA LEU A 12 7.07 -4.01 -2.27
C LEU A 12 8.04 -3.17 -1.43
N VAL A 13 8.02 -1.85 -1.59
CA VAL A 13 8.81 -0.91 -0.78
C VAL A 13 8.44 -1.06 0.70
N PHE A 14 7.14 -1.15 1.02
CA PHE A 14 6.69 -1.46 2.37
C PHE A 14 7.33 -2.74 2.92
N ALA A 15 7.27 -3.85 2.17
CA ALA A 15 7.82 -5.12 2.60
C ALA A 15 9.34 -5.05 2.84
N ILE A 16 10.07 -4.37 1.96
CA ILE A 16 11.52 -4.13 2.12
C ILE A 16 11.81 -3.34 3.40
N LEU A 17 11.09 -2.24 3.62
CA LEU A 17 11.28 -1.38 4.80
C LEU A 17 10.94 -2.12 6.09
N ALA A 18 9.84 -2.88 6.11
CA ALA A 18 9.44 -3.68 7.26
C ALA A 18 10.51 -4.73 7.62
N ARG A 19 11.08 -5.39 6.60
CA ARG A 19 12.14 -6.40 6.77
C ARG A 19 13.48 -5.77 7.19
N ALA A 20 13.85 -4.63 6.61
CA ALA A 20 15.04 -3.87 6.99
C ALA A 20 14.99 -3.44 8.47
N ALA A 21 13.83 -2.99 8.95
CA ALA A 21 13.62 -2.57 10.33
C ALA A 21 13.71 -3.71 11.36
N HIS A 22 13.60 -4.97 10.91
CA HIS A 22 13.64 -6.16 11.75
C HIS A 22 14.85 -7.06 11.47
N GLY A 23 15.88 -6.53 10.79
CA GLY A 23 17.22 -7.12 10.76
C GLY A 23 17.53 -8.10 9.64
N GLY A 24 16.77 -8.14 8.53
CA GLY A 24 17.17 -9.00 7.40
C GLY A 24 16.51 -8.66 6.06
N LEU A 25 17.31 -8.63 4.98
CA LEU A 25 16.90 -8.32 3.60
C LEU A 25 16.89 -9.55 2.67
N GLU A 26 16.74 -10.73 3.25
CA GLU A 26 16.60 -11.95 2.45
C GLU A 26 15.36 -11.88 1.56
N ILE A 27 15.53 -12.22 0.27
CA ILE A 27 14.49 -12.11 -0.75
C ILE A 27 13.25 -12.91 -0.35
N ALA A 28 13.42 -14.12 0.18
CA ALA A 28 12.31 -14.98 0.61
C ALA A 28 11.45 -14.28 1.68
N HIS A 29 12.06 -13.66 2.69
CA HIS A 29 11.35 -12.96 3.76
C HIS A 29 10.65 -11.68 3.29
N ILE A 30 11.24 -10.98 2.31
CA ILE A 30 10.58 -9.83 1.65
C ILE A 30 9.34 -10.33 0.90
N LEU A 31 9.48 -11.39 0.10
CA LEU A 31 8.36 -11.95 -0.66
C LEU A 31 7.26 -12.46 0.27
N ASP A 32 7.60 -13.16 1.35
CA ASP A 32 6.67 -13.64 2.39
C ASP A 32 5.89 -12.50 3.06
N THR A 33 6.49 -11.32 3.18
CA THR A 33 5.83 -10.11 3.68
C THR A 33 5.01 -9.43 2.59
N TRP A 34 5.45 -9.47 1.34
CA TRP A 34 4.86 -8.74 0.22
C TRP A 34 3.58 -9.37 -0.31
N TRP A 35 3.61 -10.67 -0.63
CA TRP A 35 2.50 -11.35 -1.35
C TRP A 35 1.13 -11.22 -0.66
N PRO A 36 0.98 -11.30 0.69
CA PRO A 36 -0.34 -11.23 1.29
C PRO A 36 -0.94 -9.82 1.26
N PHE A 37 -0.09 -8.78 1.35
CA PHE A 37 -0.52 -7.39 1.17
C PHE A 37 -0.89 -7.12 -0.29
N THR A 38 -0.13 -7.67 -1.24
CA THR A 38 -0.44 -7.56 -2.68
C THR A 38 -1.79 -8.18 -3.04
N ILE A 39 -2.21 -9.28 -2.40
CA ILE A 39 -3.56 -9.83 -2.56
C ILE A 39 -4.62 -8.79 -2.19
N GLY A 40 -4.45 -8.11 -1.05
CA GLY A 40 -5.36 -7.05 -0.64
C GLY A 40 -5.36 -5.86 -1.62
N THR A 41 -4.21 -5.53 -2.20
CA THR A 41 -4.11 -4.50 -3.25
C THR A 41 -4.90 -4.89 -4.49
N ILE A 42 -4.76 -6.14 -4.96
CA ILE A 42 -5.51 -6.68 -6.09
C ILE A 42 -7.02 -6.62 -5.81
N LEU A 43 -7.43 -7.01 -4.60
CA LEU A 43 -8.84 -6.96 -4.19
C LEU A 43 -9.39 -5.53 -4.18
N GLY A 44 -8.65 -4.57 -3.60
CA GLY A 44 -9.07 -3.17 -3.58
C GLY A 44 -9.22 -2.58 -4.99
N TRP A 45 -8.31 -2.93 -5.89
CA TRP A 45 -8.42 -2.58 -7.31
C TRP A 45 -9.62 -3.22 -8.00
N ALA A 46 -9.92 -4.49 -7.68
CA ALA A 46 -11.09 -5.18 -8.20
C ALA A 46 -12.39 -4.52 -7.73
N LEU A 47 -12.47 -4.12 -6.45
CA LEU A 47 -13.64 -3.42 -5.88
C LEU A 47 -13.86 -2.02 -6.44
N GLN A 48 -12.80 -1.37 -6.92
CA GLN A 48 -12.85 -0.02 -7.48
C GLN A 48 -12.79 0.03 -9.01
N ARG A 49 -13.05 -1.09 -9.70
CA ARG A 49 -13.09 -1.13 -11.17
C ARG A 49 -14.04 -0.07 -11.73
N GLY A 50 -13.60 0.61 -12.79
CA GLY A 50 -14.38 1.66 -13.48
C GLY A 50 -14.32 3.04 -12.82
N LYS A 51 -13.67 3.22 -11.66
CA LYS A 51 -13.48 4.53 -11.02
C LYS A 51 -12.10 5.10 -11.30
N ASP A 52 -11.95 6.41 -11.10
CA ASP A 52 -10.66 7.09 -11.29
C ASP A 52 -9.63 6.68 -10.21
N PRO A 53 -8.53 5.99 -10.61
CA PRO A 53 -7.51 5.49 -9.69
C PRO A 53 -6.68 6.58 -9.01
N LEU A 54 -6.72 7.83 -9.50
CA LEU A 54 -6.00 8.96 -8.90
C LEU A 54 -6.72 9.55 -7.69
N THR A 55 -8.01 9.28 -7.51
CA THR A 55 -8.77 9.84 -6.39
C THR A 55 -8.31 9.27 -5.05
N LEU A 56 -8.38 10.09 -3.99
CA LEU A 56 -8.00 9.66 -2.65
C LEU A 56 -8.93 8.55 -2.13
N SER A 57 -10.23 8.62 -2.42
CA SER A 57 -11.20 7.59 -2.05
C SER A 57 -10.89 6.21 -2.67
N TYR A 58 -10.39 6.19 -3.92
CA TYR A 58 -9.90 4.97 -4.55
C TYR A 58 -8.73 4.40 -3.76
N GLY A 59 -7.73 5.24 -3.46
CA GLY A 59 -6.56 4.87 -2.67
C GLY A 59 -6.91 4.36 -1.28
N ILE A 60 -7.88 4.98 -0.60
CA ILE A 60 -8.33 4.55 0.75
C ILE A 60 -8.88 3.14 0.72
N THR A 61 -9.66 2.79 -0.31
CA THR A 61 -10.19 1.42 -0.45
C THR A 61 -9.08 0.41 -0.70
N VAL A 62 -8.15 0.73 -1.61
CA VAL A 62 -6.98 -0.11 -1.87
C VAL A 62 -6.15 -0.31 -0.61
N TRP A 63 -5.91 0.76 0.15
CA TRP A 63 -5.18 0.72 1.42
C TRP A 63 -5.86 -0.16 2.46
N ILE A 64 -7.17 0.02 2.69
CA ILE A 64 -7.93 -0.79 3.66
C ILE A 64 -7.87 -2.27 3.28
N CYS A 65 -8.14 -2.62 2.01
CA CYS A 65 -8.06 -4.00 1.56
C CYS A 65 -6.65 -4.58 1.71
N THR A 66 -5.62 -3.78 1.39
CA THR A 66 -4.20 -4.15 1.53
C THR A 66 -3.83 -4.46 2.98
N ALA A 67 -4.18 -3.58 3.91
CA ALA A 67 -3.90 -3.76 5.33
C ALA A 67 -4.66 -4.93 5.94
N VAL A 68 -5.97 -5.07 5.63
CA VAL A 68 -6.80 -6.15 6.15
C VAL A 68 -6.29 -7.50 5.66
N ALA A 69 -6.04 -7.66 4.36
CA ALA A 69 -5.52 -8.91 3.83
C ALA A 69 -4.14 -9.24 4.41
N GLY A 70 -3.22 -8.29 4.40
CA GLY A 70 -1.86 -8.46 4.93
C GLY A 70 -1.84 -8.94 6.37
N LEU A 71 -2.58 -8.28 7.25
CA LEU A 71 -2.65 -8.63 8.67
C LEU A 71 -3.42 -9.93 8.92
N THR A 72 -4.44 -10.23 8.10
CA THR A 72 -5.18 -11.49 8.20
C THR A 72 -4.29 -12.67 7.83
N PHE A 73 -3.60 -12.62 6.70
CA PHE A 73 -2.67 -13.68 6.30
C PHE A 73 -1.49 -13.81 7.27
N TRP A 74 -1.01 -12.69 7.82
CA TRP A 74 -0.02 -12.73 8.90
C TRP A 74 -0.56 -13.53 10.08
N ALA A 75 -1.77 -13.23 10.56
CA ALA A 75 -2.36 -13.90 11.72
C ALA A 75 -2.58 -15.40 11.47
N LEU A 76 -3.05 -15.75 10.27
CA LEU A 76 -3.23 -17.14 9.86
C LEU A 76 -1.91 -17.92 9.84
N ARG A 77 -0.82 -17.31 9.35
CA ARG A 77 0.50 -17.96 9.29
C ARG A 77 1.15 -18.16 10.66
N HIS A 78 0.89 -17.25 11.61
CA HIS A 78 1.51 -17.29 12.93
C HIS A 78 0.61 -17.90 14.02
N GLY A 79 -0.67 -18.13 13.72
CA GLY A 79 -1.65 -18.64 14.70
C GLY A 79 -1.94 -17.67 15.85
N ALA A 80 -1.69 -16.38 15.66
CA ALA A 80 -1.81 -15.36 16.69
C ALA A 80 -2.21 -13.99 16.11
N ILE A 81 -2.70 -13.08 16.96
CA ILE A 81 -2.92 -11.68 16.59
C ILE A 81 -1.56 -10.96 16.62
N PRO A 82 -1.21 -10.16 15.60
CA PRO A 82 0.03 -9.41 15.62
C PRO A 82 0.07 -8.43 16.79
N HIS A 83 1.28 -8.17 17.29
CA HIS A 83 1.46 -7.17 18.33
C HIS A 83 0.92 -5.81 17.84
N TRP A 84 0.23 -5.08 18.72
CA TRP A 84 -0.51 -3.86 18.34
C TRP A 84 0.38 -2.80 17.67
N SER A 85 1.64 -2.68 18.10
CA SER A 85 2.60 -1.76 17.47
C SER A 85 2.89 -2.13 16.02
N PHE A 86 3.00 -3.43 15.70
CA PHE A 86 3.17 -3.91 14.33
C PHE A 86 1.96 -3.59 13.48
N ILE A 87 0.74 -3.78 14.02
CA ILE A 87 -0.51 -3.43 13.33
C ILE A 87 -0.51 -1.94 12.95
N ILE A 88 -0.23 -1.06 13.91
CA ILE A 88 -0.23 0.40 13.68
C ILE A 88 0.81 0.77 12.62
N VAL A 89 2.06 0.31 12.77
CA VAL A 89 3.15 0.66 11.84
C VAL A 89 2.86 0.11 10.44
N ALA A 90 2.38 -1.13 10.32
CA ALA A 90 2.05 -1.73 9.03
C ALA A 90 0.93 -0.96 8.32
N VAL A 91 -0.15 -0.65 9.04
CA VAL A 91 -1.30 0.11 8.50
C VAL A 91 -0.85 1.51 8.07
N MET A 92 -0.11 2.22 8.91
CA MET A 92 0.33 3.59 8.62
C MET A 92 1.33 3.64 7.47
N MET A 93 2.31 2.73 7.42
CA MET A 93 3.30 2.70 6.34
C MET A 93 2.67 2.32 4.99
N ALA A 94 1.78 1.31 4.97
CA ALA A 94 1.02 0.97 3.77
C ALA A 94 0.15 2.14 3.30
N GLY A 95 -0.50 2.85 4.23
CA GLY A 95 -1.33 4.02 3.94
C GLY A 95 -0.49 5.18 3.40
N LEU A 96 0.63 5.48 4.03
CA LEU A 96 1.58 6.51 3.59
C LEU A 96 2.04 6.25 2.15
N LEU A 97 2.42 5.02 1.83
CA LEU A 97 2.95 4.70 0.51
C LEU A 97 1.84 4.71 -0.56
N ILE A 98 0.69 4.06 -0.32
CA ILE A 98 -0.43 3.97 -1.28
C ILE A 98 -1.11 5.34 -1.48
N LEU A 99 -1.38 6.09 -0.40
CA LEU A 99 -2.07 7.38 -0.48
C LEU A 99 -1.10 8.53 -0.80
N GLY A 100 0.16 8.42 -0.38
CA GLY A 100 1.17 9.47 -0.52
C GLY A 100 1.49 9.76 -1.98
N TRP A 101 1.74 8.73 -2.80
CA TRP A 101 2.05 8.96 -4.21
C TRP A 101 0.88 9.61 -4.97
N ARG A 102 -0.36 9.23 -4.64
CA ARG A 102 -1.58 9.84 -5.21
C ARG A 102 -1.70 11.31 -4.83
N SER A 103 -1.44 11.61 -3.55
CA SER A 103 -1.47 12.97 -3.01
C SER A 103 -0.43 13.86 -3.69
N ILE A 104 0.79 13.34 -3.89
CA ILE A 104 1.88 14.04 -4.60
C ILE A 104 1.49 14.32 -6.05
N VAL A 105 1.01 13.32 -6.80
CA VAL A 105 0.60 13.50 -8.20
C VAL A 105 -0.55 14.51 -8.33
N THR A 106 -1.51 14.45 -7.41
CA THR A 106 -2.64 15.39 -7.38
C THR A 106 -2.16 16.81 -7.09
N LEU A 107 -1.25 16.98 -6.12
CA LEU A 107 -0.68 18.28 -5.78
C LEU A 107 0.12 18.88 -6.94
N ILE A 108 1.00 18.10 -7.58
CA ILE A 108 1.79 18.55 -8.73
C ILE A 108 0.87 18.98 -9.89
N SER A 109 -0.20 18.23 -10.15
CA SER A 109 -1.19 18.57 -11.18
C SER A 109 -1.89 19.89 -10.89
N ARG A 110 -2.25 20.13 -9.62
CA ARG A 110 -2.86 21.39 -9.17
C ARG A 110 -1.92 22.58 -9.34
N LEU A 111 -0.66 22.43 -8.93
CA LEU A 111 0.35 23.50 -9.03
C LEU A 111 0.64 23.89 -10.50
N LYS A 112 0.71 22.91 -11.40
CA LYS A 112 0.89 23.18 -12.85
C LYS A 112 -0.31 23.90 -13.48
N ASN A 113 -1.53 23.58 -13.04
CA ASN A 113 -2.72 24.26 -13.52
C ASN A 113 -2.79 25.73 -13.07
N ILE A 114 -2.30 26.05 -11.87
CA ILE A 114 -2.20 27.43 -11.39
C ILE A 114 -1.20 28.21 -12.25
N SER A 115 -0.01 27.66 -12.48
CA SER A 115 1.04 28.33 -13.27
C SER A 115 0.65 28.59 -14.73
N LYS A 116 -0.25 27.81 -15.33
CA LYS A 116 -0.75 28.06 -16.70
C LYS A 116 -1.82 29.15 -16.80
N LYS A 117 -2.40 29.55 -15.66
CA LYS A 117 -3.46 30.56 -15.59
C LYS A 117 -2.91 31.98 -15.48
N TYR A 118 -1.62 32.12 -15.19
CA TYR A 118 -0.87 33.37 -15.09
C TYR A 118 0.20 33.40 -16.19
#